data_AF-D4IMU9-F1
#
_entry.id   AF-D4IMU9-F1
#
_cell.length_a   1.000
_cell.length_b   1.000
_cell.length_c   1.000
_cell.angle_alpha   90.00
_cell.angle_beta   90.00
_cell.angle_gamma   90.00
#
_symmetry.space_group_name_H-M   'P 1'
#
loop_
_entity.id
_entity.type
_entity.pdbx_description
1 polymer ?
#
loop_
_entity_poly.entity_id
_entity_poly.type
_entity_poly.pdbx_seq_one_letter_code
_entity_poly.pdbx_strand_id
1 'polypeptide(L)'
;MDFNGDIVLHQLVEKLGLRSQIKQAEDFEELAKVMQNAYFVISTFNNERLIRQSGAFLLSGSINIQLNKSDYGVSRIEKSSCSLNSQFASERIIIPAGSKESLLEELNFYNINQGALFPELEHQMAYIKYSMCKSNVRSASSFEKIDFDAIKAEESKERVEIAESVVKEELVDKAIYDIVSQYISDDAIKQNVLRIITRQTEYIDWANKEATISDLRRKIKRSLSLQSISSDVATQSARNMVSQLVNLYVKK
;
A
#
# COMPACT_ATOMS: atom_id res chain seq x y z
N MET A 1 15.19 -40.98 14.61
CA MET A 1 16.03 -42.04 15.18
C MET A 1 17.09 -41.38 16.04
N ASP A 2 17.05 -41.62 17.35
CA ASP A 2 18.08 -41.11 18.26
C ASP A 2 19.33 -41.97 18.12
N PHE A 3 20.25 -41.53 17.27
CA PHE A 3 21.62 -42.07 17.22
C PHE A 3 22.44 -41.35 18.30
N ASN A 4 22.29 -41.80 19.56
CA ASN A 4 23.20 -41.46 20.65
C ASN A 4 24.17 -42.63 20.82
N GLY A 5 25.33 -42.53 20.14
CA GLY A 5 26.43 -43.50 20.21
C GLY A 5 26.91 -43.98 18.83
N ASP A 6 28.19 -44.38 18.77
CA ASP A 6 28.81 -45.02 17.61
C ASP A 6 28.02 -46.29 17.26
N ILE A 7 27.25 -46.25 16.17
CA ILE A 7 26.54 -47.44 15.69
C ILE A 7 27.47 -48.21 14.76
N VAL A 8 27.47 -49.52 14.92
CA VAL A 8 28.22 -50.43 14.04
C VAL A 8 27.42 -50.64 12.76
N LEU A 9 28.08 -50.64 11.60
CA LEU A 9 27.45 -50.77 10.27
C LEU A 9 26.51 -51.99 10.19
N HIS A 10 26.87 -53.11 10.81
CA HIS A 10 25.99 -54.28 10.87
C HIS A 10 24.65 -54.04 11.59
N GLN A 11 24.65 -53.27 12.68
CA GLN A 11 23.42 -52.91 13.41
C GLN A 11 22.56 -51.93 12.59
N LEU A 12 23.19 -51.05 11.81
CA LEU A 12 22.48 -50.16 10.91
C LEU A 12 21.78 -50.97 9.79
N VAL A 13 22.52 -51.88 9.16
CA VAL A 13 21.98 -52.76 8.10
C VAL A 13 20.82 -53.61 8.62
N GLU A 14 20.90 -54.11 9.85
CA GLU A 14 19.81 -54.83 10.50
C GLU A 14 18.58 -53.94 10.74
N LYS A 15 18.77 -52.73 11.27
CA LYS A 15 17.67 -51.78 11.51
C LYS A 15 17.00 -51.31 10.22
N LEU A 16 17.76 -51.22 9.13
CA LEU A 16 17.23 -50.89 7.80
C LEU A 16 16.59 -52.08 7.09
N GLY A 17 16.70 -53.30 7.64
CA GLY A 17 16.17 -54.52 7.02
C GLY A 17 16.93 -54.98 5.78
N LEU A 18 18.16 -54.49 5.56
CA LEU A 18 18.95 -54.70 4.33
C LEU A 18 19.87 -55.92 4.40
N ARG A 19 19.76 -56.76 5.45
CA ARG A 19 20.62 -57.94 5.66
C ARG A 19 20.63 -58.94 4.50
N SER A 20 19.56 -59.02 3.73
CA SER A 20 19.47 -59.92 2.57
C SER A 20 20.20 -59.39 1.33
N GLN A 21 20.39 -58.06 1.24
CA GLN A 21 20.90 -57.35 0.07
C GLN A 21 22.38 -56.99 0.19
N ILE A 22 22.91 -56.88 1.41
CA ILE A 22 24.30 -56.46 1.64
C ILE A 22 25.10 -57.69 2.10
N LYS A 23 25.88 -58.27 1.19
CA LYS A 23 26.69 -59.48 1.46
C LYS A 23 28.15 -59.32 1.02
N GLN A 24 28.43 -58.44 0.06
CA GLN A 24 29.75 -58.24 -0.52
C GLN A 24 30.34 -56.88 -0.10
N ALA A 25 31.66 -56.73 -0.28
CA ALA A 25 32.36 -55.48 0.01
C ALA A 25 31.88 -54.31 -0.89
N GLU A 26 31.51 -54.59 -2.16
CA GLU A 26 30.97 -53.59 -3.07
C GLU A 26 29.64 -52.98 -2.55
N ASP A 27 28.74 -53.80 -2.00
CA ASP A 27 27.45 -53.35 -1.47
C ASP A 27 27.62 -52.34 -0.31
N PHE A 28 28.65 -52.54 0.52
CA PHE A 28 28.97 -51.62 1.61
C PHE A 28 29.56 -50.30 1.11
N GLU A 29 30.33 -50.33 0.02
CA GLU A 29 30.87 -49.13 -0.60
C GLU A 29 29.75 -48.30 -1.26
N GLU A 30 28.80 -48.95 -1.94
CA GLU A 30 27.61 -48.28 -2.49
C GLU A 30 26.74 -47.67 -1.39
N LEU A 31 26.50 -48.41 -0.30
CA LEU A 31 25.79 -47.88 0.86
C LEU A 31 26.52 -46.67 1.46
N ALA A 32 27.84 -46.73 1.58
CA ALA A 32 28.64 -45.62 2.09
C ALA A 32 28.50 -44.37 1.20
N LYS A 33 28.52 -44.54 -0.13
CA LYS A 33 28.28 -43.45 -1.09
C LYS A 33 26.88 -42.85 -0.93
N VAL A 34 25.85 -43.69 -0.77
CA VAL A 34 24.48 -43.21 -0.55
C VAL A 34 24.33 -42.49 0.79
N MET A 35 25.04 -42.92 1.82
CA MET A 35 25.00 -42.26 3.13
C MET A 35 25.81 -40.95 3.20
N GLN A 36 26.75 -40.73 2.27
CA GLN A 36 27.63 -39.55 2.19
C GLN A 36 27.19 -38.51 1.16
N ASN A 37 26.27 -38.85 0.27
CA ASN A 37 25.78 -37.95 -0.75
C ASN A 37 24.52 -37.21 -0.30
N ALA A 38 24.29 -36.02 -0.87
CA ALA A 38 23.05 -35.28 -0.69
C ALA A 38 22.06 -35.60 -1.80
N TYR A 39 20.78 -35.74 -1.43
CA TYR A 39 19.70 -36.10 -2.34
C TYR A 39 18.55 -35.11 -2.26
N PHE A 40 17.95 -34.81 -3.40
CA PHE A 40 16.65 -34.13 -3.45
C PHE A 40 15.54 -35.16 -3.41
N VAL A 41 14.68 -35.06 -2.40
CA VAL A 41 13.55 -35.95 -2.20
C VAL A 41 12.27 -35.17 -2.41
N ILE A 42 11.42 -35.69 -3.30
CA ILE A 42 10.08 -35.15 -3.52
C ILE A 42 9.15 -35.87 -2.55
N SER A 43 8.42 -35.11 -1.73
CA SER A 43 7.44 -35.70 -0.82
C SER A 43 6.23 -36.22 -1.59
N THR A 44 5.50 -37.14 -0.99
CA THR A 44 4.26 -37.71 -1.56
C THR A 44 3.06 -36.75 -1.57
N PHE A 45 3.26 -35.43 -1.52
CA PHE A 45 2.20 -34.40 -1.64
C PHE A 45 0.94 -34.69 -0.80
N ASN A 46 1.12 -35.30 0.38
CA ASN A 46 0.03 -35.75 1.23
C ASN A 46 -0.55 -34.64 2.12
N ASN A 47 0.10 -33.48 2.14
CA ASN A 47 -0.27 -32.32 2.92
C ASN A 47 -0.42 -31.12 1.99
N GLU A 48 -1.53 -30.38 2.12
CA GLU A 48 -1.81 -29.18 1.31
C GLU A 48 -0.69 -28.15 1.35
N ARG A 49 0.00 -28.01 2.48
CA ARG A 49 1.18 -27.14 2.62
C ARG A 49 2.31 -27.58 1.70
N LEU A 50 2.58 -28.89 1.62
CA LEU A 50 3.61 -29.45 0.74
C LEU A 50 3.24 -29.31 -0.73
N ILE A 51 1.95 -29.46 -1.06
CA ILE A 51 1.42 -29.22 -2.41
C ILE A 51 1.65 -27.76 -2.82
N ARG A 52 1.25 -26.82 -1.96
CA ARG A 52 1.34 -25.37 -2.24
C ARG A 52 2.76 -24.86 -2.34
N GLN A 53 3.68 -25.42 -1.56
CA GLN A 53 5.09 -25.03 -1.61
C GLN A 53 5.81 -25.61 -2.84
N SER A 54 5.24 -26.64 -3.50
CA SER A 54 5.82 -27.30 -4.68
C SER A 54 7.33 -27.55 -4.52
N GLY A 55 7.73 -27.91 -3.30
CA GLY A 55 9.11 -27.95 -2.87
C GLY A 55 9.72 -29.35 -2.92
N ALA A 56 11.04 -29.40 -2.97
CA ALA A 56 11.82 -30.62 -2.74
C ALA A 56 12.55 -30.48 -1.39
N PHE A 57 12.75 -31.61 -0.73
CA PHE A 57 13.55 -31.70 0.49
C PHE A 57 14.98 -32.04 0.13
N LEU A 58 15.92 -31.37 0.76
CA LEU A 58 17.32 -31.75 0.69
C LEU A 58 17.64 -32.69 1.85
N LEU A 59 18.02 -33.92 1.53
CA LEU A 59 18.53 -34.89 2.48
C LEU A 59 20.05 -34.91 2.39
N SER A 60 20.73 -34.28 3.34
CA SER A 60 22.20 -34.28 3.39
C SER A 60 22.73 -35.56 4.03
N GLY A 61 23.36 -36.42 3.25
CA GLY A 61 24.18 -37.51 3.76
C GLY A 61 25.51 -36.97 4.30
N SER A 62 25.59 -36.66 5.58
CA SER A 62 26.83 -36.22 6.25
C SER A 62 27.19 -37.22 7.33
N ILE A 63 27.44 -38.46 6.90
CA ILE A 63 27.72 -39.57 7.79
C ILE A 63 29.17 -39.99 7.59
N ASN A 64 29.96 -39.91 8.65
CA ASN A 64 31.34 -40.39 8.63
C ASN A 64 31.34 -41.90 8.86
N ILE A 65 32.11 -42.63 8.04
CA ILE A 65 32.21 -44.09 8.14
C ILE A 65 33.68 -44.43 8.28
N GLN A 66 34.06 -44.89 9.47
CA GLN A 66 35.40 -45.42 9.73
C GLN A 66 35.43 -46.87 9.27
N LEU A 67 35.84 -47.08 8.02
CA LEU A 67 35.90 -48.40 7.40
C LEU A 67 37.02 -49.26 8.01
N ASN A 68 36.66 -50.44 8.50
CA ASN A 68 37.63 -51.46 8.86
C ASN A 68 37.79 -52.44 7.68
N LYS A 69 38.94 -52.42 7.01
CA LYS A 69 39.23 -53.23 5.80
C LYS A 69 39.19 -54.74 6.05
N SER A 70 39.31 -55.17 7.30
CA SER A 70 39.29 -56.58 7.69
C SER A 70 37.87 -57.12 7.91
N ASP A 71 36.94 -56.27 8.33
CA ASP A 71 35.53 -56.61 8.54
C ASP A 71 34.67 -55.35 8.44
N TYR A 72 33.99 -55.21 7.29
CA TYR A 72 33.10 -54.08 7.02
C TYR A 72 31.95 -54.00 8.03
N GLY A 73 31.51 -55.13 8.57
CA GLY A 73 30.41 -55.20 9.52
C GLY A 73 30.69 -54.49 10.84
N VAL A 74 31.97 -54.33 11.22
CA VAL A 74 32.41 -53.67 12.48
C VAL A 74 32.70 -52.17 12.27
N SER A 75 32.58 -51.67 11.04
CA SER A 75 32.85 -50.26 10.72
C SER A 75 31.97 -49.33 11.57
N ARG A 76 32.59 -48.30 12.16
CA ARG A 76 31.88 -47.33 13.01
C ARG A 76 31.27 -46.23 12.16
N ILE A 77 30.05 -45.87 12.51
CA ILE A 77 29.30 -44.80 11.87
C ILE A 77 29.14 -43.66 12.87
N GLU A 78 29.55 -42.47 12.45
CA GLU A 78 29.46 -41.24 13.24
C GLU A 78 28.66 -40.19 12.48
N LYS A 79 27.85 -39.42 13.20
CA LYS A 79 27.20 -38.22 12.65
C LYS A 79 28.26 -37.14 12.45
N SER A 80 28.29 -36.53 11.27
CA SER A 80 29.17 -35.40 11.00
C SER A 80 28.38 -34.23 10.41
N SER A 81 28.99 -33.05 10.43
CA SER A 81 28.48 -31.85 9.77
C SER A 81 29.46 -31.45 8.68
N CYS A 82 28.99 -31.32 7.43
CA CYS A 82 29.79 -30.76 6.34
C CYS A 82 29.11 -29.53 5.74
N SER A 83 29.92 -28.67 5.11
CA SER A 83 29.39 -27.58 4.29
C SER A 83 28.94 -28.16 2.95
N LEU A 84 27.69 -27.91 2.58
CA LEU A 84 27.14 -28.35 1.30
C LEU A 84 27.57 -27.47 0.12
N ASN A 85 28.31 -26.40 0.38
CA ASN A 85 28.72 -25.44 -0.65
C ASN A 85 29.55 -26.08 -1.78
N SER A 86 30.29 -27.16 -1.50
CA SER A 86 31.06 -27.90 -2.50
C SER A 86 30.25 -28.92 -3.29
N GLN A 87 29.04 -29.28 -2.83
CA GLN A 87 28.15 -30.24 -3.50
C GLN A 87 27.23 -29.57 -4.54
N PHE A 88 27.11 -28.24 -4.53
CA PHE A 88 26.25 -27.49 -5.44
C PHE A 88 27.04 -26.69 -6.49
N ALA A 89 26.33 -26.22 -7.51
CA ALA A 89 26.90 -25.38 -8.56
C ALA A 89 27.57 -24.13 -7.96
N SER A 90 28.65 -23.68 -8.60
CA SER A 90 29.40 -22.50 -8.17
C SER A 90 28.61 -21.20 -8.36
N GLU A 91 27.62 -21.21 -9.25
CA GLU A 91 26.69 -20.10 -9.45
C GLU A 91 25.74 -19.99 -8.26
N ARG A 92 25.82 -18.85 -7.57
CA ARG A 92 25.03 -18.56 -6.38
C ARG A 92 24.35 -17.21 -6.50
N ILE A 93 23.08 -17.17 -6.14
CA ILE A 93 22.33 -15.93 -5.98
C ILE A 93 22.47 -15.51 -4.51
N ILE A 94 23.24 -14.45 -4.27
CA ILE A 94 23.38 -13.88 -2.92
C ILE A 94 22.37 -12.75 -2.79
N ILE A 95 21.44 -12.89 -1.85
CA ILE A 95 20.44 -11.86 -1.55
C ILE A 95 20.96 -10.98 -0.41
N PRO A 96 21.12 -9.65 -0.61
CA PRO A 96 21.48 -8.73 0.45
C PRO A 96 20.41 -8.69 1.56
N ALA A 97 20.83 -8.60 2.82
CA ALA A 97 19.90 -8.61 3.95
C ALA A 97 18.86 -7.47 3.90
N GLY A 98 19.26 -6.29 3.40
CA GLY A 98 18.37 -5.13 3.25
C GLY A 98 17.32 -5.26 2.15
N SER A 99 17.49 -6.19 1.20
CA SER A 99 16.56 -6.37 0.08
C SER A 99 15.34 -7.21 0.45
N LYS A 100 15.27 -7.75 1.67
CA LYS A 100 14.21 -8.67 2.11
C LYS A 100 12.81 -8.09 1.96
N GLU A 101 12.59 -6.84 2.38
CA GLU A 101 11.25 -6.24 2.35
C GLU A 101 10.78 -5.97 0.92
N SER A 102 11.65 -5.39 0.09
CA SER A 102 11.36 -5.12 -1.32
C SER A 102 11.08 -6.40 -2.12
N LEU A 103 11.85 -7.47 -1.87
CA LEU A 103 11.62 -8.75 -2.52
C LEU A 103 10.31 -9.39 -2.07
N LEU A 104 9.94 -9.27 -0.80
CA LEU A 104 8.65 -9.78 -0.31
C LEU A 104 7.47 -9.02 -0.92
N GLU A 105 7.60 -7.71 -1.16
CA GLU A 105 6.58 -6.93 -1.86
C GLU A 105 6.43 -7.33 -3.32
N GLU A 106 7.55 -7.53 -4.02
CA GLU A 106 7.56 -7.99 -5.40
C GLU A 106 7.00 -9.42 -5.53
N LEU A 107 7.41 -10.33 -4.64
CA LEU A 107 6.84 -11.70 -4.59
C LEU A 107 5.34 -11.68 -4.30
N ASN A 108 4.88 -10.75 -3.45
CA ASN A 108 3.45 -10.58 -3.19
C ASN A 108 2.69 -10.09 -4.44
N PHE A 109 3.29 -9.22 -5.25
CA PHE A 109 2.74 -8.83 -6.55
C PHE A 109 2.59 -10.03 -7.49
N TYR A 110 3.54 -10.97 -7.47
CA TYR A 110 3.45 -12.24 -8.20
C TYR A 110 2.58 -13.32 -7.52
N ASN A 111 1.80 -12.95 -6.49
CA ASN A 111 0.94 -13.84 -5.71
C ASN A 111 1.68 -15.00 -5.02
N ILE A 112 2.99 -14.86 -4.82
CA ILE A 112 3.81 -15.75 -4.00
C ILE A 112 3.86 -15.14 -2.60
N ASN A 113 2.79 -15.33 -1.84
CA ASN A 113 2.66 -14.77 -0.49
C ASN A 113 2.41 -15.86 0.55
N GLN A 114 2.45 -15.44 1.82
CA GLN A 114 2.23 -16.35 2.94
C GLN A 114 0.84 -17.02 2.87
N GLY A 115 -0.20 -16.33 2.38
CA GLY A 115 -1.53 -16.92 2.21
C GLY A 115 -1.59 -17.99 1.12
N ALA A 116 -0.77 -17.87 0.07
CA ALA A 116 -0.65 -18.87 -0.98
C ALA A 116 0.12 -20.11 -0.50
N LEU A 117 1.23 -19.90 0.21
CA LEU A 117 2.17 -20.94 0.65
C LEU A 117 1.76 -21.68 1.93
N PHE A 118 0.97 -21.04 2.80
CA PHE A 118 0.55 -21.57 4.09
C PHE A 118 -0.98 -21.63 4.18
N PRO A 119 -1.60 -22.80 3.94
CA PRO A 119 -3.05 -22.93 3.97
C PRO A 119 -3.63 -22.80 5.38
N GLU A 120 -2.81 -22.85 6.43
CA GLU A 120 -3.28 -22.82 7.81
C GLU A 120 -3.92 -21.46 8.18
N LEU A 121 -5.05 -21.51 8.89
CA LEU A 121 -5.92 -20.35 9.14
C LEU A 121 -5.19 -19.25 9.94
N GLU A 122 -4.28 -19.62 10.84
CA GLU A 122 -3.42 -18.68 11.59
C GLU A 122 -2.55 -17.82 10.66
N HIS A 123 -1.94 -18.45 9.65
CA HIS A 123 -1.09 -17.75 8.68
C HIS A 123 -1.91 -16.87 7.74
N GLN A 124 -3.11 -17.31 7.37
CA GLN A 124 -4.05 -16.49 6.61
C GLN A 124 -4.50 -15.25 7.41
N MET A 125 -4.85 -15.41 8.69
CA MET A 125 -5.22 -14.30 9.56
C MET A 125 -4.07 -13.31 9.78
N ALA A 126 -2.84 -13.81 9.98
CA ALA A 126 -1.65 -12.98 10.09
C ALA A 126 -1.39 -12.17 8.81
N TYR A 127 -1.55 -12.81 7.65
CA TYR A 127 -1.42 -12.14 6.35
C TYR A 127 -2.51 -11.08 6.14
N ILE A 128 -3.77 -11.37 6.49
CA ILE A 128 -4.87 -10.39 6.41
C ILE A 128 -4.59 -9.19 7.31
N LYS A 129 -4.17 -9.43 8.57
CA LYS A 129 -3.80 -8.36 9.49
C LYS A 129 -2.65 -7.51 8.94
N TYR A 130 -1.61 -8.16 8.42
CA TYR A 130 -0.46 -7.47 7.84
C TYR A 130 -0.86 -6.63 6.62
N SER A 131 -1.62 -7.19 5.69
CA SER A 131 -2.07 -6.48 4.48
C SER A 131 -2.99 -5.29 4.81
N MET A 132 -3.94 -5.46 5.73
CA MET A 132 -4.81 -4.38 6.19
C MET A 132 -4.05 -3.28 6.94
N CYS A 133 -3.06 -3.62 7.76
CA CYS A 133 -2.22 -2.65 8.44
C CYS A 133 -1.27 -1.91 7.48
N LYS A 134 -0.81 -2.54 6.40
CA LYS A 134 0.08 -1.89 5.41
C LYS A 134 -0.66 -0.88 4.54
N SER A 135 -1.92 -1.15 4.20
CA SER A 135 -2.67 -0.34 3.24
C SER A 135 -3.49 0.81 3.83
N ASN A 136 -3.58 0.97 5.16
CA ASN A 136 -4.50 1.97 5.72
C ASN A 136 -4.18 2.51 7.13
N VAL A 137 -2.90 2.77 7.45
CA VAL A 137 -2.62 3.71 8.54
C VAL A 137 -2.49 5.11 7.94
N ARG A 138 -3.63 5.81 7.76
CA ARG A 138 -3.61 7.24 8.06
C ARG A 138 -3.09 7.29 9.49
N SER A 139 -1.93 7.90 9.72
CA SER A 139 -1.38 8.11 11.06
C SER A 139 -2.52 8.64 11.93
N ALA A 140 -2.98 7.82 12.88
CA ALA A 140 -3.92 8.30 13.87
C ALA A 140 -3.21 9.46 14.56
N SER A 141 -3.78 10.66 14.46
CA SER A 141 -3.22 11.83 15.12
C SER A 141 -3.11 11.53 16.62
N SER A 142 -2.03 11.98 17.23
CA SER A 142 -1.82 11.87 18.67
C SER A 142 -3.06 12.37 19.40
N PHE A 143 -3.47 11.65 20.44
CA PHE A 143 -4.55 12.12 21.29
C PHE A 143 -4.10 13.39 21.99
N GLU A 144 -4.62 14.53 21.55
CA GLU A 144 -4.50 15.80 22.26
C GLU A 144 -5.75 15.96 23.11
N LYS A 145 -5.55 16.01 24.43
CA LYS A 145 -6.63 16.37 25.35
C LYS A 145 -6.95 17.84 25.09
N ILE A 146 -8.21 18.11 24.76
CA ILE A 146 -8.68 19.47 24.52
C ILE A 146 -8.49 20.28 25.81
N ASP A 147 -7.61 21.27 25.75
CA ASP A 147 -7.42 22.26 26.80
C ASP A 147 -8.37 23.43 26.54
N PHE A 148 -9.50 23.45 27.25
CA PHE A 148 -10.54 24.45 27.07
C PHE A 148 -10.07 25.89 27.40
N ASP A 149 -8.97 26.03 28.15
CA ASP A 149 -8.40 27.33 28.48
C ASP A 149 -7.51 27.87 27.33
N ALA A 150 -6.88 27.00 26.54
CA ALA A 150 -6.17 27.37 25.32
C ALA A 150 -7.15 27.81 24.21
N ILE A 151 -8.30 27.14 24.10
CA ILE A 151 -9.36 27.49 23.14
C ILE A 151 -9.89 28.90 23.41
N LYS A 152 -10.11 29.30 24.67
CA LYS A 152 -10.55 30.67 24.99
C LYS A 152 -9.50 31.73 24.68
N ALA A 153 -8.21 31.38 24.82
CA ALA A 153 -7.12 32.28 24.45
C ALA A 153 -7.01 32.42 22.92
N GLU A 154 -7.25 31.35 22.16
CA GLU A 154 -7.31 31.36 20.70
C GLU A 154 -8.57 32.06 20.18
N GLU A 155 -9.75 31.88 20.79
CA GLU A 155 -10.98 32.63 20.49
C GLU A 155 -10.77 34.15 20.61
N SER A 156 -9.89 34.59 21.52
CA SER A 156 -9.54 36.00 21.66
C SER A 156 -8.63 36.52 20.55
N LYS A 157 -7.80 35.66 19.94
CA LYS A 157 -6.98 35.99 18.75
C LYS A 157 -7.77 35.86 17.45
N GLU A 158 -8.61 34.82 17.34
CA GLU A 158 -9.52 34.57 16.23
C GLU A 158 -10.58 35.68 16.15
N ARG A 159 -11.05 36.23 17.28
CA ARG A 159 -11.89 37.46 17.29
C ARG A 159 -11.23 38.67 16.64
N VAL A 160 -9.90 38.79 16.69
CA VAL A 160 -9.17 39.90 16.07
C VAL A 160 -9.03 39.68 14.56
N GLU A 161 -8.81 38.44 14.12
CA GLU A 161 -8.74 38.10 12.68
C GLU A 161 -10.12 38.08 12.01
N ILE A 162 -11.18 37.64 12.70
CA ILE A 162 -12.57 37.70 12.22
C ILE A 162 -13.03 39.16 12.07
N ALA A 163 -12.60 40.07 12.95
CA ALA A 163 -12.91 41.49 12.81
C ALA A 163 -12.26 42.09 11.54
N GLU A 164 -11.09 41.62 11.14
CA GLU A 164 -10.42 42.08 9.92
C GLU A 164 -11.01 41.49 8.62
N SER A 165 -11.54 40.26 8.67
CA SER A 165 -12.23 39.64 7.53
C SER A 165 -13.65 40.18 7.32
N VAL A 166 -14.41 40.46 8.40
CA VAL A 166 -15.75 41.05 8.33
C VAL A 166 -15.71 42.48 7.74
N VAL A 167 -14.70 43.28 8.09
CA VAL A 167 -14.49 44.62 7.51
C VAL A 167 -14.17 44.54 6.00
N LYS A 168 -13.55 43.44 5.53
CA LYS A 168 -13.25 43.21 4.11
C LYS A 168 -14.46 42.70 3.32
N GLU A 169 -15.45 42.07 3.97
CA GLU A 169 -16.69 41.58 3.36
C GLU A 169 -17.68 42.73 3.10
N GLU A 170 -17.87 43.64 4.07
CA GLU A 170 -18.72 44.83 3.91
C GLU A 170 -18.25 45.78 2.78
N LEU A 171 -16.94 45.85 2.54
CA LEU A 171 -16.37 46.65 1.44
C LEU A 171 -16.70 46.08 0.05
N VAL A 172 -16.85 44.76 -0.06
CA VAL A 172 -17.15 44.08 -1.33
C VAL A 172 -18.62 44.28 -1.71
N ASP A 173 -19.53 44.21 -0.73
CA ASP A 173 -20.95 44.42 -0.96
C ASP A 173 -21.29 45.85 -1.40
N LYS A 174 -20.57 46.85 -0.87
CA LYS A 174 -20.71 48.24 -1.31
C LYS A 174 -20.25 48.43 -2.76
N ALA A 175 -19.14 47.81 -3.15
CA ALA A 175 -18.62 47.88 -4.52
C ALA A 175 -19.52 47.15 -5.53
N ILE A 176 -20.13 46.03 -5.15
CA ILE A 176 -21.11 45.31 -5.98
C ILE A 176 -22.36 46.18 -6.19
N TYR A 177 -22.85 46.84 -5.14
CA TYR A 177 -23.99 47.75 -5.24
C TYR A 177 -23.71 48.93 -6.18
N ASP A 178 -22.51 49.53 -6.11
CA ASP A 178 -22.12 50.64 -6.97
C ASP A 178 -22.04 50.23 -8.45
N ILE A 179 -21.49 49.05 -8.76
CA ILE A 179 -21.44 48.52 -10.14
C ILE A 179 -22.85 48.33 -10.69
N VAL A 180 -23.76 47.71 -9.93
CA VAL A 180 -25.13 47.47 -10.42
C VAL A 180 -25.90 48.79 -10.60
N SER A 181 -25.64 49.77 -9.73
CA SER A 181 -26.25 51.12 -9.81
C SER A 181 -25.88 51.89 -11.07
N GLN A 182 -24.71 51.63 -11.67
CA GLN A 182 -24.26 52.33 -12.88
C GLN A 182 -25.04 51.92 -14.13
N TYR A 183 -25.57 50.70 -14.16
CA TYR A 183 -26.21 50.13 -15.37
C TYR A 183 -27.72 49.99 -15.24
N ILE A 184 -28.27 50.10 -14.02
CA ILE A 184 -29.68 49.83 -13.73
C ILE A 184 -30.23 50.92 -12.82
N SER A 185 -31.20 51.70 -13.33
CA SER A 185 -31.87 52.75 -12.57
C SER A 185 -33.11 52.27 -11.80
N ASP A 186 -33.66 51.11 -12.17
CA ASP A 186 -34.85 50.53 -11.53
C ASP A 186 -34.48 49.66 -10.31
N ASP A 187 -35.02 50.03 -9.15
CA ASP A 187 -34.73 49.37 -7.87
C ASP A 187 -35.23 47.90 -7.83
N ALA A 188 -36.34 47.58 -8.48
CA ALA A 188 -36.85 46.20 -8.53
C ALA A 188 -35.93 45.28 -9.36
N ILE A 189 -35.34 45.81 -10.42
CA ILE A 189 -34.38 45.08 -11.26
C ILE A 189 -33.04 44.94 -10.54
N LYS A 190 -32.60 46.00 -9.85
CA LYS A 190 -31.39 46.04 -9.04
C LYS A 190 -31.39 44.95 -7.97
N GLN A 191 -32.46 44.83 -7.20
CA GLN A 191 -32.59 43.80 -6.16
C GLN A 191 -32.57 42.37 -6.74
N ASN A 192 -33.20 42.15 -7.89
CA ASN A 192 -33.18 40.85 -8.55
C ASN A 192 -31.78 40.48 -9.06
N VAL A 193 -31.07 41.44 -9.65
CA VAL A 193 -29.69 41.23 -10.14
C VAL A 193 -28.71 41.04 -8.98
N LEU A 194 -28.84 41.82 -7.90
CA LEU A 194 -28.06 41.65 -6.68
C LEU A 194 -28.24 40.24 -6.10
N ARG A 195 -29.49 39.76 -5.96
CA ARG A 195 -29.75 38.39 -5.49
C ARG A 195 -29.12 37.31 -6.37
N ILE A 196 -29.10 37.52 -7.69
CA ILE A 196 -28.45 36.59 -8.64
C ILE A 196 -26.93 36.60 -8.43
N ILE A 197 -26.34 37.78 -8.24
CA ILE A 197 -24.89 37.94 -8.00
C ILE A 197 -24.51 37.32 -6.66
N THR A 198 -25.16 37.68 -5.56
CA THR A 198 -24.87 37.17 -4.21
C THR A 198 -24.92 35.64 -4.14
N ARG A 199 -25.93 35.03 -4.78
CA ARG A 199 -26.06 33.56 -4.85
C ARG A 199 -24.96 32.89 -5.69
N GLN A 200 -24.40 33.60 -6.66
CA GLN A 200 -23.34 33.08 -7.51
C GLN A 200 -21.95 33.33 -6.90
N THR A 201 -21.77 34.42 -6.17
CA THR A 201 -20.52 34.80 -5.48
C THR A 201 -20.26 33.99 -4.21
N GLU A 202 -21.26 33.30 -3.67
CA GLU A 202 -21.14 32.35 -2.56
C GLU A 202 -20.20 31.17 -2.89
N TYR A 203 -20.00 30.85 -4.17
CA TYR A 203 -19.08 29.81 -4.60
C TYR A 203 -17.67 30.38 -4.81
N ILE A 204 -16.69 29.92 -4.02
CA ILE A 204 -15.28 30.41 -4.02
C ILE A 204 -14.65 30.51 -5.42
N ASP A 205 -14.95 29.58 -6.33
CA ASP A 205 -14.35 29.53 -7.67
C ASP A 205 -15.18 30.20 -8.80
N TRP A 206 -16.23 30.94 -8.47
CA TRP A 206 -17.19 31.42 -9.48
C TRP A 206 -16.56 32.29 -10.58
N ALA A 207 -15.50 33.02 -10.25
CA ALA A 207 -14.78 33.94 -11.15
C ALA A 207 -13.68 33.25 -11.99
N ASN A 208 -13.35 31.98 -11.69
CA ASN A 208 -12.30 31.24 -12.40
C ASN A 208 -12.85 30.31 -13.50
N LYS A 209 -14.15 29.98 -13.46
CA LYS A 209 -14.78 29.05 -14.41
C LYS A 209 -15.59 29.80 -15.47
N GLU A 210 -15.20 29.69 -16.73
CA GLU A 210 -15.91 30.36 -17.85
C GLU A 210 -17.39 29.94 -17.95
N ALA A 211 -17.71 28.71 -17.55
CA ALA A 211 -19.08 28.20 -17.51
C ALA A 211 -19.97 28.97 -16.50
N THR A 212 -19.45 29.30 -15.32
CA THR A 212 -20.20 30.05 -14.29
C THR A 212 -20.31 31.53 -14.65
N ILE A 213 -19.26 32.11 -15.24
CA ILE A 213 -19.28 33.47 -15.79
C ILE A 213 -20.33 33.59 -16.91
N SER A 214 -20.36 32.62 -17.82
CA SER A 214 -21.33 32.56 -18.92
C SER A 214 -22.77 32.37 -18.41
N ASP A 215 -22.97 31.54 -17.39
CA ASP A 215 -24.28 31.35 -16.79
C ASP A 215 -24.76 32.60 -16.04
N LEU A 216 -23.85 33.31 -15.36
CA LEU A 216 -24.15 34.59 -14.71
C LEU A 216 -24.56 35.65 -15.73
N ARG A 217 -23.79 35.81 -16.82
CA ARG A 217 -24.15 36.71 -17.95
C ARG A 217 -25.52 36.38 -18.52
N ARG A 218 -25.84 35.09 -18.68
CA ARG A 218 -27.13 34.62 -19.18
C ARG A 218 -28.28 34.96 -18.23
N LYS A 219 -28.10 34.76 -16.92
CA LYS A 219 -29.11 35.07 -15.89
C LYS A 219 -29.37 36.58 -15.82
N ILE A 220 -28.33 37.41 -15.82
CA ILE A 220 -28.45 38.88 -15.83
C ILE A 220 -29.08 39.38 -17.13
N LYS A 221 -28.69 38.85 -18.29
CA LYS A 221 -29.34 39.19 -19.57
C LYS A 221 -30.84 38.86 -19.54
N ARG A 222 -31.22 37.71 -18.99
CA ARG A 222 -32.64 37.31 -18.87
C ARG A 222 -33.41 38.26 -17.96
N SER A 223 -32.85 38.67 -16.81
CA SER A 223 -33.53 39.62 -15.91
C SER A 223 -33.70 41.00 -16.55
N LEU A 224 -32.73 41.45 -17.35
CA LEU A 224 -32.82 42.72 -18.09
C LEU A 224 -33.79 42.66 -19.28
N SER A 225 -33.86 41.52 -19.98
CA SER A 225 -34.71 41.36 -21.17
C SER A 225 -36.20 41.24 -20.85
N LEU A 226 -36.55 40.81 -19.64
CA LEU A 226 -37.94 40.65 -19.19
C LEU A 226 -38.68 41.97 -18.93
N GLN A 227 -37.97 43.10 -18.89
CA GLN A 227 -38.50 44.39 -18.42
C GLN A 227 -38.35 45.51 -19.49
N SER A 228 -38.37 45.15 -20.78
CA SER A 228 -38.43 46.08 -21.94
C SER A 228 -37.16 46.88 -22.26
N ILE A 229 -35.97 46.38 -21.89
CA ILE A 229 -34.69 46.92 -22.41
C ILE A 229 -34.40 46.27 -23.77
N SER A 230 -33.92 47.05 -24.76
CA SER A 230 -33.48 46.53 -26.05
C SER A 230 -32.48 45.37 -25.86
N SER A 231 -32.68 44.26 -26.58
CA SER A 231 -31.89 43.03 -26.45
C SER A 231 -30.38 43.28 -26.57
N ASP A 232 -29.97 44.25 -27.39
CA ASP A 232 -28.56 44.59 -27.59
C ASP A 232 -27.98 45.32 -26.39
N VAL A 233 -28.73 46.26 -25.81
CA VAL A 233 -28.36 47.01 -24.59
C VAL A 233 -28.28 46.05 -23.39
N ALA A 234 -29.26 45.14 -23.25
CA ALA A 234 -29.24 44.13 -22.19
C ALA A 234 -28.04 43.18 -22.29
N THR A 235 -27.62 42.83 -23.52
CA THR A 235 -26.46 41.97 -23.76
C THR A 235 -25.16 42.70 -23.41
N GLN A 236 -25.03 43.97 -23.80
CA GLN A 236 -23.83 44.76 -23.52
C GLN A 236 -23.69 45.08 -22.03
N SER A 237 -24.78 45.47 -21.36
CA SER A 237 -24.78 45.73 -19.92
C SER A 237 -24.42 44.48 -19.12
N ALA A 238 -25.01 43.33 -19.44
CA ALA A 238 -24.68 42.07 -18.75
C ALA A 238 -23.20 41.67 -18.94
N ARG A 239 -22.63 41.89 -20.13
CA ARG A 239 -21.20 41.62 -20.39
C ARG A 239 -20.31 42.55 -19.57
N ASN A 240 -20.57 43.85 -19.59
CA ASN A 240 -19.77 44.86 -18.91
C ASN A 240 -19.84 44.70 -17.38
N MET A 241 -21.03 44.47 -16.82
CA MET A 241 -21.23 44.23 -15.38
C MET A 241 -20.43 43.01 -14.91
N VAL A 242 -20.56 41.88 -15.61
CA VAL A 242 -19.83 40.66 -15.21
C VAL A 242 -18.33 40.81 -15.36
N SER A 243 -17.84 41.51 -16.39
CA SER A 243 -16.41 41.79 -16.55
C SER A 243 -15.87 42.69 -15.42
N GLN A 244 -16.63 43.67 -14.96
CA GLN A 244 -16.24 44.50 -13.81
C GLN A 244 -16.25 43.71 -12.50
N LEU A 245 -17.25 42.84 -12.29
CA LEU A 245 -17.31 41.96 -11.12
C LEU A 245 -16.14 40.97 -11.09
N VAL A 246 -15.82 40.33 -12.21
CA VAL A 246 -14.65 39.42 -12.31
C VAL A 246 -13.36 40.18 -12.02
N ASN A 247 -13.19 41.40 -12.56
CA ASN A 247 -12.01 42.21 -12.27
C ASN A 247 -11.87 42.61 -10.79
N LEU A 248 -12.98 42.82 -10.08
CA LEU A 248 -12.94 43.09 -8.63
C LEU A 248 -12.48 41.87 -7.82
N TYR A 249 -12.82 40.66 -8.26
CA TYR A 249 -12.48 39.41 -7.54
C TYR A 249 -11.13 38.83 -7.96
N VAL A 250 -10.68 39.04 -9.20
CA VAL A 250 -9.40 38.50 -9.73
C VAL A 250 -8.20 39.42 -9.42
N LYS A 251 -8.42 40.72 -9.17
CA LYS A 251 -7.37 41.65 -8.73
C LYS A 251 -7.13 41.64 -7.21
N LYS A 252 -7.83 40.78 -6.46
CA LYS A 252 -7.61 40.55 -5.02
C LYS A 252 -6.55 39.49 -4.80
#